data_AF-A0A6A0ARU0-F1
#
_entry.id   AF-A0A6A0ARU0-F1
#
_cell.length_a   1.000
_cell.length_b   1.000
_cell.length_c   1.000
_cell.angle_alpha   90.00
_cell.angle_beta   90.00
_cell.angle_gamma   90.00
#
_symmetry.space_group_name_H-M   'P 1'
#
loop_
_entity.id
_entity.type
_entity.pdbx_description
1 polymer ?
#
loop_
_entity_poly.entity_id
_entity_poly.type
_entity_poly.pdbx_seq_one_letter_code
_entity_poly.pdbx_strand_id
1 'polypeptide(L)' 'MDVCPDCRQPWDDATSKANEYLWHATLTRCHACAAAARASGEFESSGGDMRGLHVHVSRDQ' A
#
# COMPACT_ATOMS: atom_id res chain seq x y z
N MET A 1 -27.76 2.66 -1.36
CA MET A 1 -26.99 3.06 -2.56
C MET A 1 -26.27 1.84 -3.06
N ASP A 2 -26.41 1.54 -4.34
CA ASP A 2 -25.69 0.44 -4.98
C ASP A 2 -24.25 0.91 -5.25
N VAL A 3 -23.27 0.19 -4.70
CA VAL A 3 -21.85 0.57 -4.70
C VAL A 3 -21.00 -0.61 -5.11
N CYS A 4 -19.84 -0.34 -5.71
CA CYS A 4 -18.87 -1.36 -6.03
C CYS A 4 -18.43 -2.10 -4.74
N PRO A 5 -18.43 -3.45 -4.69
CA PRO A 5 -18.04 -4.20 -3.50
C PRO A 5 -16.55 -4.01 -3.16
N ASP A 6 -15.72 -3.67 -4.14
CA ASP A 6 -14.28 -3.53 -3.98
C ASP A 6 -13.88 -2.11 -3.56
N CYS A 7 -14.20 -1.10 -4.38
CA CYS A 7 -13.77 0.29 -4.17
C CYS A 7 -14.81 1.17 -3.46
N ARG A 8 -16.03 0.65 -3.25
CA ARG A 8 -17.17 1.31 -2.59
C ARG A 8 -17.66 2.61 -3.23
N GLN A 9 -17.23 2.92 -4.45
CA GLN A 9 -17.75 4.04 -5.22
C GLN A 9 -19.16 3.73 -5.75
N PRO A 10 -20.03 4.75 -5.93
CA PRO A 10 -21.35 4.57 -6.52
C PRO A 10 -21.25 4.03 -7.95
N TRP A 11 -22.04 3.00 -8.30
CA TRP A 11 -21.98 2.41 -9.64
C TRP A 11 -22.32 3.41 -10.75
N ASP A 12 -23.37 4.23 -10.54
CA ASP A 12 -23.83 5.22 -11.51
C ASP A 12 -22.76 6.25 -11.86
N ASP A 13 -21.90 6.60 -10.90
CA ASP A 13 -20.84 7.58 -11.07
C ASP A 13 -19.54 6.94 -11.61
N ALA A 14 -19.15 5.79 -11.04
CA ALA A 14 -17.90 5.11 -11.38
C ALA A 14 -17.92 4.43 -12.76
N THR A 15 -19.09 4.07 -13.29
CA THR A 15 -19.24 3.46 -14.64
C THR A 15 -19.69 4.44 -15.71
N SER A 16 -19.98 5.68 -15.34
CA SER A 16 -20.33 6.72 -16.30
C SER A 16 -19.16 7.00 -17.24
N LYS A 17 -19.41 6.93 -18.55
CA LYS A 17 -18.42 7.26 -19.59
C LYS A 17 -17.88 8.69 -19.46
N ALA A 18 -18.67 9.61 -18.92
CA ALA A 18 -18.23 10.99 -18.69
C ALA A 18 -17.09 11.08 -17.65
N ASN A 19 -16.92 10.04 -16.82
CA ASN A 19 -16.01 10.03 -15.67
C ASN A 19 -14.80 9.09 -15.84
N GLU A 20 -14.58 8.51 -17.02
CA GLU A 20 -13.60 7.43 -17.29
C GLU A 20 -12.16 7.76 -16.84
N TYR A 21 -11.80 9.05 -16.75
CA TYR A 21 -10.46 9.51 -16.37
C TYR A 21 -10.43 10.42 -15.14
N LEU A 22 -11.53 10.49 -14.37
CA LEU A 22 -11.62 11.32 -13.17
C LEU A 22 -11.13 10.60 -11.91
N TRP A 23 -11.00 9.28 -11.96
CA TRP A 23 -10.63 8.45 -10.81
C TRP A 23 -9.12 8.23 -10.76
N HIS A 24 -8.51 8.47 -9.60
CA HIS A 24 -7.09 8.22 -9.35
C HIS A 24 -6.90 7.21 -8.22
N ALA A 25 -6.12 6.16 -8.47
CA ALA A 25 -5.72 5.20 -7.45
C ALA A 25 -4.39 5.61 -6.81
N THR A 26 -4.34 5.69 -5.48
CA THR A 26 -3.10 5.95 -4.74
C THR A 26 -2.63 4.69 -4.03
N LEU A 27 -1.33 4.40 -4.07
CA LEU A 27 -0.73 3.33 -3.29
C LEU A 27 -0.49 3.80 -1.85
N THR A 28 -1.24 3.25 -0.90
CA THR A 28 -1.05 3.52 0.53
C THR A 28 -0.17 2.46 1.16
N ARG A 29 0.90 2.88 1.85
CA ARG A 29 1.76 1.99 2.66
C ARG A 29 1.53 2.25 4.14
N CYS A 30 1.28 1.20 4.91
CA CYS A 30 1.16 1.30 6.36
C CYS A 30 2.49 1.74 7.00
N HIS A 31 2.46 2.53 8.08
CA HIS A 31 3.71 3.01 8.72
C HIS A 31 4.61 1.87 9.20
N ALA A 32 4.03 0.79 9.73
CA ALA A 32 4.76 -0.43 10.12
C ALA A 32 5.47 -1.07 8.91
N CYS A 33 4.77 -1.19 7.78
CA CYS A 33 5.28 -1.72 6.52
C CYS A 33 6.40 -0.83 5.95
N ALA A 34 6.24 0.49 6.07
CA ALA A 34 7.24 1.46 5.66
C ALA A 34 8.50 1.36 6.52
N ALA A 35 8.37 1.17 7.84
CA ALA A 35 9.50 0.97 8.74
C ALA A 35 10.25 -0.33 8.43
N ALA A 36 9.53 -1.44 8.22
CA ALA A 36 10.11 -2.72 7.82
C ALA A 36 10.94 -2.60 6.53
N ALA A 37 10.38 -1.94 5.51
CA ALA A 37 11.05 -1.71 4.24
C ALA A 37 12.31 -0.83 4.39
N ARG A 38 12.25 0.21 5.21
CA ARG A 38 13.41 1.07 5.51
C ARG A 38 14.53 0.29 6.19
N ALA A 39 14.21 -0.44 7.27
CA ALA A 39 15.19 -1.24 8.00
C ALA A 39 15.85 -2.30 7.12
N SER A 40 15.07 -2.97 6.26
CA SER A 40 15.59 -3.95 5.31
C SER A 40 16.51 -3.32 4.28
N GLY A 41 16.12 -2.16 3.72
CA GLY A 41 16.93 -1.45 2.73
C GLY A 41 18.21 -0.86 3.32
N GLU A 42 18.18 -0.39 4.57
CA GLU A 42 19.37 0.06 5.30
C GLU A 42 20.35 -1.10 5.53
N PHE A 43 19.86 -2.28 5.94
CA PHE A 43 20.69 -3.47 6.09
C PHE A 43 21.32 -3.91 4.77
N GLU A 44 20.53 -4.01 3.70
CA GLU A 44 21.03 -4.34 2.35
C GLU A 44 22.09 -3.33 1.90
N SER A 45 21.82 -2.02 2.05
CA SER A 45 22.73 -0.95 1.64
C SER A 45 24.05 -0.95 2.43
N SER A 46 24.04 -1.49 3.65
CA SER A 46 25.26 -1.70 4.45
C SER A 46 26.08 -2.94 4.04
N GLY A 47 25.65 -3.67 3.00
CA GLY A 47 26.28 -4.91 2.54
C GLY A 47 25.75 -6.18 3.22
N GLY A 48 24.61 -6.08 3.89
CA GLY A 48 23.95 -7.22 4.54
C GLY A 48 23.44 -8.26 3.54
N ASP A 49 23.58 -9.55 3.87
CA ASP A 49 23.04 -10.65 3.08
C ASP A 49 21.55 -10.85 3.41
N MET A 50 20.70 -10.63 2.42
CA MET A 50 19.24 -10.72 2.56
C MET A 50 18.73 -12.17 2.67
N ARG A 51 19.57 -13.18 2.42
CA ARG A 51 19.15 -14.60 2.48
C ARG A 51 18.83 -15.02 3.91
N GLY A 52 17.60 -15.47 4.12
CA GLY A 52 17.12 -15.87 5.45
C GLY A 52 16.74 -14.70 6.37
N LEU A 53 16.66 -13.47 5.85
CA LEU A 53 16.28 -12.30 6.64
C LEU A 53 14.79 -12.34 7.00
N HIS A 54 14.49 -12.27 8.30
CA HIS A 54 13.14 -12.10 8.82
C HIS A 54 13.01 -10.74 9.53
N VAL A 55 12.01 -9.96 9.14
CA VAL A 55 11.73 -8.65 9.74
C VAL A 55 10.61 -8.78 10.76
N HIS A 56 10.94 -8.52 12.03
CA HIS A 56 9.93 -8.41 13.09
C HIS A 56 9.56 -6.94 13.28
N VAL A 57 8.26 -6.64 13.28
CA VAL A 57 7.75 -5.27 13.50
C VAL A 57 6.96 -5.24 14.79
N SER A 58 7.46 -4.49 15.77
CA SER A 58 6.77 -4.18 17.01
C SER A 58 6.46 -2.68 17.09
N ARG A 59 5.51 -2.32 17.94
CA ARG A 59 5.25 -0.93 18.30
C ARG A 59 5.86 -0.68 19.67
N ASP A 60 6.81 0.24 19.74
CA ASP A 60 7.30 0.74 21.02
C ASP A 60 6.18 1.57 21.66
N GLN A 61 5.86 1.25 22.91
CA GLN A 61 4.86 1.96 23.70
C GLN A 61 5.46 3.22 24.33
#